data_AF-A0A1I6KYY9-F1
#
_entry.id   AF-A0A1I6KYY9-F1
#
_cell.length_a   1.000
_cell.length_b   1.000
_cell.length_c   1.000
_cell.angle_alpha   90.00
_cell.angle_beta   90.00
_cell.angle_gamma   90.00
#
_symmetry.space_group_name_H-M   'P 1'
#
loop_
_entity.id
_entity.type
_entity.pdbx_description
1 polymer ?
#
loop_
_entity_poly.entity_id
_entity_poly.type
_entity_poly.pdbx_seq_one_letter_code
_entity_poly.pdbx_strand_id
1 'polypeptide(L)'
;MQGLPDPLFGSIPANWGIAVAVALVLVALPLRYRRSDTPLRIAAASGVLAAGVGLALWAVPRLWLGTFRQFSFPDLPVAIAVYGIGTLLLAVQVAGPVYGYLEYGLVSPLAVALTSTTLSTFLHFQLGGETESFALYAVFAPWVLGTIVGLALLESGARRYVIPRVGSPE
;
A
#
# COMPACT_ATOMS: atom_id res chain seq x y z
N MET A 1 -27.18 -10.76 -14.41
CA MET A 1 -26.14 -11.55 -13.72
C MET A 1 -25.84 -10.84 -12.42
N GLN A 2 -26.27 -11.38 -11.28
CA GLN A 2 -25.80 -10.91 -9.98
C GLN A 2 -24.36 -11.41 -9.79
N GLY A 3 -23.45 -10.55 -9.32
CA GLY A 3 -22.37 -11.06 -8.45
C GLY A 3 -20.93 -10.62 -8.68
N LEU A 4 -20.60 -9.72 -9.61
CA LEU A 4 -19.25 -9.14 -9.71
C LEU A 4 -19.33 -7.61 -9.71
N PRO A 5 -18.48 -6.91 -8.93
CA PRO A 5 -18.39 -5.46 -8.98
C PRO A 5 -18.06 -4.99 -10.40
N ASP A 6 -18.63 -3.86 -10.80
CA ASP A 6 -18.34 -3.23 -12.08
C ASP A 6 -16.95 -2.59 -12.04
N PRO A 7 -16.10 -2.82 -13.06
CA PRO A 7 -14.79 -2.21 -13.12
C PRO A 7 -14.90 -0.71 -13.44
N LEU A 8 -14.24 0.13 -12.63
CA LEU A 8 -14.17 1.59 -12.83
C LEU A 8 -13.74 1.99 -14.24
N PHE A 9 -12.77 1.30 -14.83
CA PHE A 9 -12.23 1.60 -16.17
C PHE A 9 -12.84 0.72 -17.28
N GLY A 10 -14.06 0.24 -17.08
CA GLY A 10 -14.85 -0.51 -18.08
C GLY A 10 -14.42 -1.96 -18.30
N SER A 11 -13.24 -2.38 -17.85
CA SER A 11 -12.81 -3.79 -17.89
C SER A 11 -11.87 -4.17 -16.73
N ILE A 12 -11.91 -5.44 -16.32
CA ILE A 12 -11.02 -5.99 -15.27
C ILE A 12 -9.54 -5.85 -15.63
N PRO A 13 -9.08 -6.16 -16.87
CA PRO A 13 -7.68 -5.98 -17.24
C PRO A 13 -7.21 -4.52 -17.18
N ALA A 14 -8.08 -3.56 -17.54
CA ALA A 14 -7.75 -2.14 -17.43
C ALA A 14 -7.55 -1.72 -15.96
N ASN A 15 -8.42 -2.17 -15.06
CA ASN A 15 -8.26 -1.93 -13.61
C ASN A 15 -6.92 -2.48 -13.10
N TRP A 16 -6.54 -3.70 -13.49
CA TRP A 16 -5.25 -4.29 -13.11
C TRP A 16 -4.07 -3.50 -13.66
N GLY A 17 -4.08 -3.15 -14.94
CA GLY A 17 -3.01 -2.39 -15.58
C GLY A 17 -2.79 -1.04 -14.89
N ILE A 18 -3.87 -0.32 -14.60
CA ILE A 18 -3.81 0.97 -13.90
C ILE A 18 -3.38 0.78 -12.45
N ALA A 19 -3.85 -0.26 -11.76
CA ALA A 19 -3.45 -0.55 -10.38
C ALA A 19 -1.95 -0.84 -10.27
N VAL A 20 -1.38 -1.61 -11.21
CA VAL A 20 0.06 -1.87 -11.29
C VAL A 20 0.82 -0.58 -11.54
N ALA A 21 0.36 0.26 -12.49
CA ALA A 21 1.01 1.53 -12.79
C ALA A 21 1.03 2.47 -11.56
N VAL A 22 -0.09 2.58 -10.86
CA VAL A 22 -0.20 3.37 -9.61
C VAL A 22 0.74 2.81 -8.54
N ALA A 23 0.74 1.49 -8.32
CA ALA A 23 1.61 0.87 -7.33
C ALA A 23 3.10 1.09 -7.64
N LEU A 24 3.51 0.99 -8.91
CA LEU A 24 4.87 1.29 -9.34
C LEU A 24 5.24 2.76 -9.08
N VAL A 25 4.33 3.70 -9.35
CA VAL A 25 4.57 5.11 -9.05
C VAL A 25 4.71 5.33 -7.54
N LEU A 26 3.85 4.74 -6.73
CA LEU A 26 3.85 4.97 -5.27
C LEU A 26 5.02 4.29 -4.56
N VAL A 27 5.42 3.09 -5.00
CA VAL A 27 6.43 2.26 -4.30
C VAL A 27 7.80 2.33 -4.97
N ALA A 28 7.87 2.40 -6.29
CA ALA A 28 9.14 2.31 -7.03
C ALA A 28 9.73 3.67 -7.43
N LEU A 29 8.93 4.74 -7.56
CA LEU A 29 9.45 6.08 -7.84
C LEU A 29 10.46 6.57 -6.78
N PRO A 30 10.24 6.36 -5.47
CA PRO A 30 11.18 6.77 -4.43
C PRO A 30 12.57 6.10 -4.54
N LEU A 31 12.68 4.96 -5.24
CA LEU A 31 13.94 4.23 -5.40
C LEU A 31 14.96 5.00 -6.24
N ARG A 32 14.51 5.99 -7.03
CA ARG A 32 15.41 6.91 -7.74
C ARG A 32 16.30 7.72 -6.79
N TYR A 33 15.89 7.84 -5.52
CA TYR A 33 16.60 8.55 -4.47
C TYR A 33 17.43 7.62 -3.57
N ARG A 34 17.84 6.44 -4.07
CA ARG A 34 18.62 5.45 -3.30
C ARG A 34 19.91 6.00 -2.68
N ARG A 35 20.46 7.10 -3.20
CA ARG A 35 21.67 7.76 -2.68
C ARG A 35 21.37 9.05 -1.90
N SER A 36 20.14 9.24 -1.44
CA SER A 36 19.76 10.43 -0.66
C SER A 36 20.23 10.30 0.78
N ASP A 37 20.72 11.41 1.33
CA ASP A 37 21.10 11.53 2.75
C ASP A 37 19.89 11.64 3.69
N THR A 38 18.67 11.62 3.15
CA THR A 38 17.42 11.80 3.92
C THR A 38 16.38 10.70 3.69
N PRO A 39 16.75 9.41 3.88
CA PRO A 39 15.89 8.26 3.56
C PRO A 39 14.56 8.29 4.33
N LEU A 40 14.58 8.72 5.60
CA LEU A 40 13.37 8.85 6.41
C LEU A 40 12.37 9.85 5.85
N ARG A 41 12.84 11.01 5.35
CA ARG A 41 11.96 12.05 4.79
C ARG A 41 11.30 11.56 3.50
N ILE A 42 12.06 10.87 2.65
CA ILE A 42 11.54 10.28 1.40
C ILE A 42 10.51 9.19 1.71
N ALA A 43 10.79 8.32 2.67
CA ALA A 43 9.87 7.28 3.09
C ALA A 43 8.56 7.87 3.65
N ALA A 44 8.64 8.87 4.52
CA ALA A 44 7.48 9.56 5.06
C ALA A 44 6.66 10.23 3.95
N ALA A 45 7.31 10.94 3.02
CA ALA A 45 6.64 11.55 1.87
C ALA A 45 5.96 10.50 0.98
N SER A 46 6.59 9.34 0.77
CA SER A 46 6.02 8.23 0.00
C SER A 46 4.79 7.64 0.68
N GLY A 47 4.82 7.48 2.01
CA GLY A 47 3.66 7.06 2.80
C GLY A 47 2.50 8.06 2.73
N VAL A 48 2.78 9.35 2.89
CA VAL A 48 1.76 10.41 2.77
C VAL A 48 1.14 10.43 1.37
N LEU A 49 1.97 10.30 0.33
CA LEU A 49 1.50 10.22 -1.05
C LEU A 49 0.62 8.99 -1.27
N ALA A 50 1.04 7.82 -0.78
CA ALA A 50 0.27 6.58 -0.90
C ALA A 50 -1.08 6.67 -0.17
N ALA A 51 -1.11 7.27 1.01
CA ALA A 51 -2.33 7.52 1.78
C ALA A 51 -3.28 8.45 1.02
N GLY A 52 -2.79 9.59 0.54
CA GLY A 52 -3.58 10.56 -0.21
C GLY A 52 -4.13 10.00 -1.52
N VAL A 53 -3.28 9.35 -2.32
CA VAL A 53 -3.69 8.72 -3.59
C VAL A 53 -4.64 7.57 -3.33
N GLY A 54 -4.36 6.68 -2.38
CA GLY A 54 -5.24 5.56 -2.04
C GLY A 54 -6.63 6.03 -1.60
N LEU A 55 -6.69 7.04 -0.73
CA LEU A 55 -7.94 7.64 -0.29
C LEU A 55 -8.69 8.32 -1.45
N ALA A 56 -8.00 9.06 -2.31
CA ALA A 56 -8.60 9.74 -3.46
C ALA A 56 -9.17 8.74 -4.48
N LEU A 57 -8.39 7.71 -4.84
CA LEU A 57 -8.83 6.67 -5.79
C LEU A 57 -10.03 5.88 -5.26
N TRP A 58 -10.15 5.74 -3.94
CA TRP A 58 -11.33 5.13 -3.34
C TRP A 58 -12.53 6.09 -3.28
N ALA A 59 -12.34 7.30 -2.76
CA ALA A 59 -13.43 8.24 -2.44
C ALA A 59 -14.00 8.94 -3.68
N VAL A 60 -13.15 9.45 -4.57
CA VAL A 60 -13.59 10.31 -5.69
C VAL A 60 -14.59 9.61 -6.62
N PRO A 61 -14.34 8.37 -7.10
CA PRO A 61 -15.31 7.69 -7.96
C PRO A 61 -16.64 7.44 -7.26
N ARG A 62 -16.62 7.13 -5.96
CA ARG A 62 -17.81 6.84 -5.17
C ARG A 62 -18.65 8.08 -4.90
N LEU A 63 -18.00 9.21 -4.64
CA LEU A 63 -18.66 10.51 -4.50
C LEU A 63 -19.26 10.96 -5.84
N TRP A 64 -18.52 10.82 -6.94
CA TRP A 64 -18.96 11.23 -8.27
C TRP A 64 -20.17 10.42 -8.76
N LEU A 65 -20.19 9.11 -8.50
CA LEU A 65 -21.28 8.22 -8.89
C LEU A 65 -22.44 8.17 -7.90
N GLY A 66 -22.36 8.93 -6.79
CA GLY A 66 -23.37 8.89 -5.73
C GLY A 66 -23.49 7.54 -5.01
N THR A 67 -22.52 6.64 -5.20
CA THR A 67 -22.48 5.32 -4.54
C THR A 67 -21.84 5.38 -3.16
N PHE A 68 -21.45 6.57 -2.70
CA PHE A 68 -20.95 6.80 -1.35
C PHE A 68 -22.09 6.61 -0.33
N ARG A 69 -22.36 5.35 0.04
CA ARG A 69 -23.28 5.05 1.12
C ARG A 69 -22.62 5.37 2.46
N GLN A 70 -22.78 6.62 2.89
CA GLN A 70 -22.45 7.10 4.24
C GLN A 70 -23.11 6.27 5.37
N PHE A 71 -24.01 5.34 5.03
CA PHE A 71 -24.87 4.57 5.93
C PHE A 71 -24.47 3.09 6.11
N SER A 72 -23.26 2.68 5.69
CA SER A 72 -22.81 1.29 5.94
C SER A 72 -22.32 1.08 7.39
N PHE A 73 -21.96 2.17 8.07
CA PHE A 73 -21.63 2.16 9.50
C PHE A 73 -22.74 2.87 10.28
N PRO A 74 -23.17 2.32 11.43
CA PRO A 74 -24.25 2.90 12.24
C PRO A 74 -23.90 4.28 12.83
N ASP A 75 -22.61 4.56 13.03
CA ASP A 75 -22.12 5.79 13.70
C ASP A 75 -21.01 6.49 12.92
N LEU A 76 -21.11 7.82 12.76
CA LEU A 76 -20.12 8.64 12.06
C LEU A 76 -18.69 8.55 12.65
N PRO A 77 -18.48 8.56 13.99
CA PRO A 77 -17.14 8.39 14.56
C PRO A 77 -16.49 7.06 14.19
N VAL A 78 -17.27 5.98 14.09
CA VAL A 78 -16.77 4.65 13.70
C VAL A 78 -16.30 4.67 12.25
N ALA A 79 -17.07 5.30 11.35
CA ALA A 79 -16.66 5.46 9.96
C ALA A 79 -15.34 6.25 9.85
N ILE A 80 -15.22 7.38 10.56
CA ILE A 80 -13.99 8.18 10.57
C ILE A 80 -12.80 7.36 11.09
N ALA A 81 -12.98 6.61 12.17
CA ALA A 81 -11.93 5.77 12.73
C ALA A 81 -11.47 4.69 11.75
N VAL A 82 -12.39 3.96 11.13
CA VAL A 82 -12.08 2.89 10.16
C VAL A 82 -11.34 3.46 8.94
N TYR A 83 -11.83 4.55 8.36
CA TYR A 83 -11.19 5.18 7.21
C TYR A 83 -9.83 5.79 7.57
N GLY A 84 -9.72 6.41 8.75
CA GLY A 84 -8.46 6.96 9.26
C GLY A 84 -7.41 5.86 9.47
N ILE A 85 -7.79 4.74 10.09
CA ILE A 85 -6.91 3.59 10.31
C ILE A 85 -6.48 2.98 8.98
N GLY A 86 -7.40 2.69 8.05
CA GLY A 86 -7.03 2.15 6.73
C GLY A 86 -6.12 3.08 5.93
N THR A 87 -6.34 4.40 6.01
CA THR A 87 -5.46 5.41 5.37
C THR A 87 -4.07 5.42 5.99
N LEU A 88 -3.99 5.34 7.32
CA LEU A 88 -2.71 5.25 8.03
C LEU A 88 -1.96 3.97 7.67
N LEU A 89 -2.67 2.84 7.57
CA LEU A 89 -2.10 1.55 7.19
C LEU A 89 -1.53 1.57 5.77
N LEU A 90 -2.21 2.22 4.81
CA LEU A 90 -1.66 2.46 3.47
C LEU A 90 -0.36 3.27 3.52
N ALA A 91 -0.31 4.29 4.38
CA ALA A 91 0.89 5.11 4.57
C ALA A 91 2.06 4.26 5.06
N VAL A 92 1.85 3.46 6.10
CA VAL A 92 2.87 2.62 6.73
C VAL A 92 3.31 1.48 5.80
N GLN A 93 2.37 0.86 5.08
CA GLN A 93 2.63 -0.21 4.11
C GLN A 93 3.62 0.24 3.03
N VAL A 94 3.61 1.52 2.64
CA VAL A 94 4.57 2.06 1.66
C VAL A 94 5.80 2.63 2.33
N ALA A 95 5.65 3.45 3.37
CA ALA A 95 6.77 4.13 4.02
C ALA A 95 7.80 3.16 4.61
N GLY A 96 7.35 2.12 5.33
CA GLY A 96 8.25 1.17 5.99
C GLY A 96 9.17 0.44 5.00
N PRO A 97 8.63 -0.22 3.96
CA PRO A 97 9.42 -0.87 2.92
C PRO A 97 10.30 0.07 2.11
N VAL A 98 9.83 1.28 1.79
CA VAL A 98 10.66 2.29 1.12
C VAL A 98 11.84 2.67 2.01
N TYR A 99 11.61 2.95 3.30
CA TYR A 99 12.69 3.21 4.25
C TYR A 99 13.66 2.03 4.35
N GLY A 100 13.14 0.81 4.50
CA GLY A 100 13.94 -0.40 4.58
C GLY A 100 14.81 -0.63 3.34
N TYR A 101 14.31 -0.28 2.16
CA TYR A 101 15.11 -0.31 0.94
C TYR A 101 16.17 0.80 0.90
N LEU A 102 15.81 2.04 1.21
CA LEU A 102 16.72 3.17 1.10
C LEU A 102 17.86 3.10 2.13
N GLU A 103 17.55 2.73 3.37
CA GLU A 103 18.52 2.68 4.47
C GLU A 103 19.30 1.36 4.50
N TYR A 104 18.61 0.22 4.32
CA TYR A 104 19.18 -1.10 4.55
C TYR A 104 19.26 -1.97 3.27
N GLY A 105 18.77 -1.47 2.14
CA GLY A 105 18.77 -2.22 0.88
C GLY A 105 17.83 -3.42 0.85
N LEU A 106 16.80 -3.46 1.71
CA LEU A 106 15.85 -4.57 1.81
C LEU A 106 14.88 -4.61 0.62
N VAL A 107 14.87 -5.71 -0.13
CA VAL A 107 14.10 -5.83 -1.38
C VAL A 107 12.78 -6.59 -1.17
N SER A 108 12.79 -7.61 -0.32
CA SER A 108 11.62 -8.47 -0.10
C SER A 108 10.43 -7.71 0.50
N PRO A 109 10.61 -6.84 1.53
CA PRO A 109 9.54 -5.99 2.04
C PRO A 109 8.95 -5.07 0.96
N LEU A 110 9.80 -4.57 0.06
CA LEU A 110 9.39 -3.68 -1.03
C LEU A 110 8.54 -4.40 -2.08
N ALA A 111 8.87 -5.65 -2.40
CA ALA A 111 8.06 -6.48 -3.29
C ALA A 111 6.66 -6.75 -2.72
N VAL A 112 6.57 -7.00 -1.41
CA VAL A 112 5.28 -7.14 -0.73
C VAL A 112 4.51 -5.84 -0.74
N ALA A 113 5.16 -4.69 -0.49
CA ALA A 113 4.54 -3.37 -0.59
C ALA A 113 3.94 -3.13 -1.98
N LEU A 114 4.70 -3.41 -3.04
CA LEU A 114 4.24 -3.26 -4.41
C LEU A 114 3.02 -4.15 -4.72
N THR A 115 3.09 -5.42 -4.33
CA THR A 115 2.02 -6.39 -4.58
C THR A 115 0.75 -6.04 -3.83
N SER A 116 0.88 -5.71 -2.53
CA SER A 116 -0.25 -5.31 -1.69
C SER A 116 -0.87 -3.98 -2.12
N THR A 117 -0.06 -3.00 -2.54
CA THR A 117 -0.58 -1.71 -3.08
C THR A 117 -1.27 -1.91 -4.43
N THR A 118 -0.79 -2.82 -5.27
CA THR A 118 -1.46 -3.19 -6.52
C THR A 118 -2.83 -3.79 -6.21
N LEU A 119 -2.88 -4.76 -5.29
CA LEU A 119 -4.13 -5.43 -4.92
C LEU A 119 -5.13 -4.46 -4.29
N SER A 120 -4.70 -3.61 -3.34
CA SER A 120 -5.59 -2.64 -2.71
C SER A 120 -6.14 -1.62 -3.72
N THR A 121 -5.29 -1.14 -4.64
CA THR A 121 -5.70 -0.23 -5.71
C THR A 121 -6.71 -0.89 -6.66
N PHE A 122 -6.46 -2.14 -7.05
CA PHE A 122 -7.39 -2.92 -7.86
C PHE A 122 -8.76 -3.04 -7.17
N LEU A 123 -8.79 -3.35 -5.87
CA LEU A 123 -10.01 -3.43 -5.08
C LEU A 123 -10.73 -2.08 -4.97
N HIS A 124 -10.00 -0.96 -4.90
CA HIS A 124 -10.61 0.37 -4.90
C HIS A 124 -11.33 0.69 -6.22
N PHE A 125 -10.87 0.14 -7.35
CA PHE A 125 -11.48 0.30 -8.68
C PHE A 125 -12.70 -0.60 -8.94
N GLN A 126 -13.10 -1.43 -7.97
CA GLN A 126 -14.32 -2.23 -8.07
C GLN A 126 -15.50 -1.44 -7.49
N LEU A 127 -16.52 -1.18 -8.32
CA LEU A 127 -17.73 -0.42 -7.98
C LEU A 127 -18.94 -1.36 -7.83
N GLY A 128 -19.91 -1.06 -6.96
CA GLY A 128 -21.16 -1.84 -6.85
C GLY A 128 -21.11 -3.11 -5.99
N GLY A 129 -19.96 -3.44 -5.39
CA GLY A 129 -19.88 -4.30 -4.19
C GLY A 129 -19.77 -3.39 -2.96
N GLU A 130 -20.91 -2.99 -2.39
CA GLU A 130 -20.97 -1.82 -1.50
C GLU A 130 -20.44 -2.05 -0.08
N THR A 131 -20.04 -3.28 0.25
CA THR A 131 -19.30 -3.56 1.47
C THR A 131 -17.82 -3.79 1.16
N GLU A 132 -17.01 -2.86 1.66
CA GLU A 132 -15.74 -3.19 2.31
C GLU A 132 -14.42 -3.20 1.51
N SER A 133 -14.23 -2.67 0.29
CA SER A 133 -12.85 -2.68 -0.29
C SER A 133 -11.80 -2.02 0.66
N PHE A 134 -12.19 -0.92 1.30
CA PHE A 134 -11.37 -0.21 2.28
C PHE A 134 -11.39 -0.87 3.68
N ALA A 135 -12.51 -1.49 4.06
CA ALA A 135 -12.64 -2.18 5.35
C ALA A 135 -12.00 -3.57 5.34
N LEU A 136 -12.17 -4.36 4.27
CA LEU A 136 -11.37 -5.54 3.93
C LEU A 136 -9.89 -5.18 3.94
N TYR A 137 -9.50 -4.05 3.34
CA TYR A 137 -8.11 -3.61 3.43
C TYR A 137 -7.70 -3.37 4.90
N ALA A 138 -8.51 -2.69 5.71
CA ALA A 138 -8.23 -2.51 7.14
C ALA A 138 -8.12 -3.85 7.90
N VAL A 139 -8.90 -4.88 7.53
CA VAL A 139 -8.85 -6.23 8.12
C VAL A 139 -7.62 -7.02 7.66
N PHE A 140 -7.21 -6.89 6.40
CA PHE A 140 -6.05 -7.59 5.83
C PHE A 140 -4.72 -6.88 6.08
N ALA A 141 -4.73 -5.58 6.34
CA ALA A 141 -3.53 -4.77 6.55
C ALA A 141 -2.63 -5.28 7.69
N PRO A 142 -3.12 -5.77 8.84
CA PRO A 142 -2.28 -6.41 9.85
C PRO A 142 -1.45 -7.58 9.30
N TRP A 143 -2.03 -8.40 8.42
CA TRP A 143 -1.33 -9.52 7.78
C TRP A 143 -0.27 -9.04 6.79
N VAL A 144 -0.60 -8.01 6.01
CA VAL A 144 0.35 -7.37 5.07
C VAL A 144 1.53 -6.77 5.84
N LEU A 145 1.27 -6.01 6.90
CA LEU A 145 2.31 -5.42 7.74
C LEU A 145 3.13 -6.49 8.45
N GLY A 146 2.49 -7.53 8.99
CA GLY A 146 3.19 -8.68 9.58
C GLY A 146 4.11 -9.38 8.58
N THR A 147 3.68 -9.53 7.32
CA THR A 147 4.50 -10.10 6.25
C THR A 147 5.68 -9.20 5.90
N ILE A 148 5.45 -7.88 5.78
CA ILE A 148 6.50 -6.88 5.54
C ILE A 148 7.56 -6.96 6.64
N VAL A 149 7.15 -6.94 7.91
CA VAL A 149 8.05 -6.99 9.06
C VAL A 149 8.78 -8.34 9.11
N GLY A 150 8.08 -9.45 8.94
CA GLY A 150 8.65 -10.79 8.93
C GLY A 150 9.74 -10.94 7.86
N LEU A 151 9.46 -10.52 6.62
CA LEU A 151 10.45 -10.54 5.54
C LEU A 151 11.61 -9.59 5.79
N ALA A 152 11.36 -8.41 6.37
CA ALA A 152 12.42 -7.48 6.72
C ALA A 152 13.39 -8.10 7.74
N LEU A 153 12.87 -8.77 8.77
CA LEU A 153 13.66 -9.48 9.77
C LEU A 153 14.43 -10.65 9.17
N LEU A 154 13.78 -11.47 8.34
CA LEU A 154 14.41 -12.61 7.67
C LEU A 154 15.52 -12.17 6.73
N GLU A 155 15.28 -11.17 5.88
CA GLU A 155 16.27 -10.66 4.94
C GLU A 155 17.44 -9.98 5.67
N SER A 156 17.17 -9.22 6.73
CA SER A 156 18.20 -8.62 7.57
C SER A 156 19.05 -9.67 8.27
N GLY A 157 18.42 -10.73 8.78
CA GLY A 157 19.10 -11.88 9.38
C GLY A 157 19.98 -12.60 8.36
N ALA A 158 19.42 -13.00 7.22
CA ALA A 158 20.15 -13.68 6.16
C ALA A 158 21.39 -12.89 5.70
N ARG A 159 21.27 -11.56 5.55
CA ARG A 159 22.41 -10.70 5.17
C ARG A 159 23.53 -10.70 6.20
N ARG A 160 23.20 -10.81 7.49
CA ARG A 160 24.20 -10.87 8.57
C ARG A 160 24.96 -12.20 8.62
N TYR A 161 24.30 -13.31 8.27
CA TYR A 161 24.89 -14.65 8.38
C TYR A 161 25.48 -15.20 7.08
N VAL A 162 24.99 -14.77 5.92
CA VAL A 162 25.38 -15.31 4.60
C VAL A 162 26.42 -14.44 3.88
N ILE A 163 26.50 -13.15 4.21
CA ILE A 163 27.54 -12.26 3.67
C ILE A 163 28.62 -12.11 4.73
N PRO A 164 29.70 -12.92 4.72
CA PRO A 164 30.85 -12.64 5.55
C PRO A 164 31.36 -11.24 5.22
N ARG A 165 31.59 -10.42 6.25
CA ARG A 165 32.29 -9.14 6.09
C ARG A 165 33.67 -9.43 5.49
N VAL A 166 33.83 -9.27 4.19
CA VAL A 166 35.13 -9.31 3.54
C VAL A 166 35.84 -8.01 3.93
N GLY A 167 36.77 -8.12 4.89
CA GLY A 167 37.83 -7.15 5.15
C GLY A 167 37.47 -5.97 6.07
N SER A 168 37.83 -6.09 7.34
CA SER A 168 38.53 -4.98 8.01
C SER A 168 40.00 -5.39 8.09
N PRO A 169 40.90 -4.83 7.26
CA PRO A 169 42.30 -4.84 7.63
C PRO A 169 42.45 -4.00 8.91
N GLU A 170 43.28 -4.55 9.79
CA GLU A 170 43.67 -4.04 11.12
C GLU A 170 44.14 -2.58 11.10
#